data_AF-A0A0D1YWI1-F1
#
_entry.id   AF-A0A0D1YWI1-F1
#
_cell.length_a   1.000
_cell.length_b   1.000
_cell.length_c   1.000
_cell.angle_alpha   90.00
_cell.angle_beta   90.00
_cell.angle_gamma   90.00
#
_symmetry.space_group_name_H-M   'P 1'
#
loop_
_entity.id
_entity.type
_entity.pdbx_description
1 polymer ?
#
loop_
_entity_poly.entity_id
_entity_poly.type
_entity_poly.pdbx_seq_one_letter_code
_entity_poly.pdbx_strand_id
1 'polypeptide(L)'
;MSNNTGQNVGQTYDLDIEISFRECAERLRSPDTDNFAVRFNSAGAKCAVDVSLEKTLEWLESKRADNEVVWLNFWASTSQKATVAAIGKKYGLSQRLTGLLCPVGGSASLPTGTASDSTSDDTSTTVNGTAKDAHTTDVEKGVSMTSSHATQSNPKPSGLQGISFSDVVDDLWHFCSVDFGPKYIYVGYNALFSLSGGERKDDNTNKPDGVRIWTSLLIFDDGTVLSVFQKPITPEAHKVSRRNVLNVFQHLSTLYAQDDALGALMKVSVRWKEQSETSEKGHPESEAASLLFYYLFDDWWSTYMLIARREHPYRHTLETLRESMFEAANLELIKKVHDVGRQLTVLKLMYQSYELIVSRLLYRQQSARHSDLGSLAPMDQGRSHNVAGSDHESSTPATHLQRAQSELMYSDYGSGPRVKLSLSAVVRFERLLDRIKLYALTEIEECLKEKESLVFMNFNLVTLKESQAVERLTRTTILLAKATIIFLPVSLMTAYFSIQLPGHNSLNSIKTYWLCFLVVALLSIGFLFIFGITTHTVEGKTIYKSITRMVLDFFRFRSKRKKH
;
A
#
# COMPACT_ATOMS: atom_id res chain seq x y z
N MET A 1 50.79 -9.84 4.94
CA MET A 1 49.91 -10.65 5.79
C MET A 1 48.58 -10.79 5.05
N SER A 2 48.46 -11.84 4.24
CA SER A 2 47.26 -12.12 3.45
C SER A 2 46.23 -12.80 4.34
N ASN A 3 45.11 -12.13 4.62
CA ASN A 3 44.01 -12.73 5.35
C ASN A 3 43.23 -13.67 4.44
N ASN A 4 43.19 -14.91 4.89
CA ASN A 4 42.57 -16.08 4.28
C ASN A 4 41.04 -15.99 4.43
N THR A 5 40.33 -15.41 3.45
CA THR A 5 38.86 -15.49 3.37
C THR A 5 38.45 -16.77 2.65
N GLY A 6 38.70 -17.92 3.26
CA GLY A 6 37.97 -19.14 2.95
C GLY A 6 36.58 -19.02 3.55
N GLN A 7 35.56 -18.70 2.73
CA GLN A 7 34.17 -18.77 3.18
C GLN A 7 33.86 -20.23 3.56
N ASN A 8 33.65 -20.50 4.84
CA ASN A 8 33.14 -21.77 5.35
C ASN A 8 31.68 -21.97 4.90
N VAL A 9 31.49 -22.38 3.65
CA VAL A 9 30.20 -22.76 3.09
C VAL A 9 29.71 -24.02 3.81
N GLY A 10 28.50 -23.97 4.38
CA GLY A 10 27.90 -25.11 5.06
C GLY A 10 28.45 -25.42 6.46
N GLN A 11 29.05 -24.49 7.18
CA GLN A 11 29.34 -24.70 8.61
C GLN A 11 28.04 -24.87 9.42
N THR A 12 28.02 -25.86 10.33
CA THR A 12 26.91 -26.10 11.26
C THR A 12 27.19 -25.47 12.62
N TYR A 13 26.21 -24.72 13.13
CA TYR A 13 26.22 -24.01 14.40
C TYR A 13 25.21 -24.67 15.33
N ASP A 14 25.61 -24.90 16.58
CA ASP A 14 24.69 -25.28 17.65
C ASP A 14 24.09 -24.01 18.26
N LEU A 15 22.76 -23.85 18.19
CA LEU A 15 22.09 -22.64 18.63
C LEU A 15 21.94 -22.57 20.16
N ASP A 16 22.20 -23.66 20.88
CA ASP A 16 22.17 -23.69 22.35
C ASP A 16 23.54 -23.37 22.96
N ILE A 17 24.56 -23.13 22.13
CA ILE A 17 25.89 -22.65 22.54
C ILE A 17 26.02 -21.16 22.21
N GLU A 18 26.38 -20.34 23.20
CA GLU A 18 26.32 -18.88 23.07
C GLU A 18 27.19 -18.31 21.95
N ILE A 19 28.44 -18.78 21.84
CA ILE A 19 29.38 -18.32 20.81
C ILE A 19 28.86 -18.67 19.42
N SER A 20 28.50 -19.94 19.21
CA SER A 20 27.94 -20.46 17.97
C SER A 20 26.64 -19.75 17.57
N PHE A 21 25.77 -19.45 18.54
CA PHE A 21 24.53 -18.71 18.32
C PHE A 21 24.81 -17.28 17.86
N ARG A 22 25.73 -16.55 18.52
CA ARG A 22 26.07 -15.17 18.15
C ARG A 22 26.69 -15.10 16.76
N GLU A 23 27.64 -15.97 16.45
CA GLU A 23 28.26 -16.06 15.12
C GLU A 23 27.23 -16.35 14.02
N CYS A 24 26.34 -17.32 14.26
CA CYS A 24 25.27 -17.66 13.34
C CYS A 24 24.30 -16.49 13.15
N ALA A 25 23.85 -15.85 14.23
CA ALA A 25 22.93 -14.72 14.18
C ALA A 25 23.53 -13.50 13.45
N GLU A 26 24.82 -13.22 13.62
CA GLU A 26 25.53 -12.18 12.88
C GLU A 26 25.60 -12.50 11.38
N ARG A 27 25.90 -13.76 11.03
CA ARG A 27 25.95 -14.19 9.64
C ARG A 27 24.57 -14.08 8.96
N LEU A 28 23.50 -14.48 9.63
CA LEU A 28 22.13 -14.37 9.09
C LEU A 28 21.66 -12.92 8.87
N ARG A 29 22.22 -11.95 9.62
CA ARG A 29 21.97 -10.51 9.39
C ARG A 29 22.69 -9.97 8.15
N SER A 30 23.76 -10.62 7.69
CA SER A 30 24.53 -10.18 6.52
C SER A 30 23.69 -10.29 5.24
N PRO A 31 23.63 -9.26 4.38
CA PRO A 31 22.89 -9.30 3.12
C PRO A 31 23.45 -10.35 2.14
N ASP A 32 24.69 -10.79 2.33
CA ASP A 32 25.37 -11.77 1.47
C ASP A 32 24.93 -13.22 1.74
N THR A 33 24.23 -13.46 2.85
CA THR A 33 23.71 -14.78 3.19
C THR A 33 22.48 -15.09 2.34
N ASP A 34 22.54 -16.14 1.52
CA ASP A 34 21.47 -16.48 0.58
C ASP A 34 20.44 -17.42 1.21
N ASN A 35 20.84 -18.32 2.09
CA ASN A 35 19.91 -19.29 2.69
C ASN A 35 20.42 -19.85 4.02
N PHE A 36 19.53 -20.55 4.72
CA PHE A 36 19.92 -21.37 5.86
C PHE A 36 18.97 -22.56 6.05
N ALA A 37 19.45 -23.56 6.79
CA ALA A 37 18.67 -24.69 7.27
C ALA A 37 18.76 -24.78 8.79
N VAL A 38 17.65 -25.01 9.49
CA VAL A 38 17.61 -25.25 10.93
C VAL A 38 16.92 -26.57 11.21
N ARG A 39 17.47 -27.33 12.14
CA ARG A 39 16.86 -28.52 12.73
C ARG A 39 16.66 -28.26 14.19
N PHE A 40 15.46 -28.50 14.69
CA PHE A 40 15.20 -28.31 16.11
C PHE A 40 14.11 -29.24 16.61
N ASN A 41 14.19 -29.56 17.89
CA ASN A 41 13.15 -30.20 18.69
C ASN A 41 13.18 -29.59 20.10
N SER A 42 12.53 -30.23 21.08
CA SER A 42 12.63 -29.79 22.48
C SER A 42 14.08 -29.81 23.00
N ALA A 43 14.85 -30.84 22.65
CA ALA A 43 16.18 -31.11 23.19
C ALA A 43 17.29 -30.20 22.64
N GLY A 44 17.29 -29.86 21.35
CA GLY A 44 18.36 -29.10 20.72
C GLY A 44 17.93 -28.31 19.48
N ALA A 45 18.75 -27.34 19.06
CA ALA A 45 18.60 -26.67 17.78
C ALA A 45 19.96 -26.46 17.07
N LYS A 46 20.05 -26.82 15.79
CA LYS A 46 21.26 -26.72 14.95
C LYS A 46 20.95 -25.99 13.66
N CYS A 47 21.83 -25.10 13.23
CA CYS A 47 21.68 -24.32 12.02
C CYS A 47 22.87 -24.48 11.07
N ALA A 48 22.62 -24.57 9.77
CA ALA A 48 23.63 -24.41 8.73
C ALA A 48 23.28 -23.19 7.87
N VAL A 49 24.29 -22.41 7.49
CA VAL A 49 24.14 -21.19 6.68
C VAL A 49 24.80 -21.40 5.31
N ASP A 50 24.24 -20.79 4.27
CA ASP A 50 24.69 -20.90 2.86
C ASP A 50 24.83 -22.36 2.42
N VAL A 51 23.73 -23.11 2.55
CA VAL A 51 23.66 -24.55 2.31
C VAL A 51 23.61 -24.84 0.80
N SER A 52 24.43 -25.79 0.32
CA SER A 52 24.42 -26.25 -1.08
C SER A 52 23.19 -27.12 -1.39
N LEU A 53 22.99 -27.42 -2.69
CA LEU A 53 21.96 -28.36 -3.13
C LEU A 53 22.13 -29.74 -2.46
N GLU A 54 23.34 -30.33 -2.51
CA GLU A 54 23.55 -31.68 -1.96
C GLU A 54 23.29 -31.69 -0.46
N LYS A 55 23.79 -30.68 0.25
CA LYS A 55 23.60 -30.57 1.69
C LYS A 55 22.14 -30.32 2.05
N THR A 56 21.38 -29.59 1.23
CA THR A 56 19.93 -29.40 1.45
C THR A 56 19.18 -30.73 1.31
N LEU A 57 19.54 -31.56 0.33
CA LEU A 57 18.96 -32.89 0.15
C LEU A 57 19.35 -33.83 1.30
N GLU A 58 20.61 -33.81 1.73
CA GLU A 58 21.06 -34.52 2.94
C GLU A 58 20.23 -34.09 4.17
N TRP A 59 19.96 -32.79 4.30
CA TRP A 59 19.13 -32.25 5.38
C TRP A 59 17.66 -32.68 5.30
N LEU A 60 17.20 -33.11 4.14
CA LEU A 60 15.85 -33.59 3.91
C LEU A 60 15.72 -35.11 3.99
N GLU A 61 16.80 -35.84 3.76
CA GLU A 61 16.83 -37.31 3.66
C GLU A 61 17.42 -38.00 4.89
N SER A 62 18.28 -37.32 5.66
CA SER A 62 18.90 -37.98 6.83
C SER A 62 17.85 -38.39 7.86
N LYS A 63 18.13 -39.47 8.58
CA LYS A 63 17.29 -39.95 9.69
C LYS A 63 17.07 -38.82 10.71
N ARG A 64 15.80 -38.50 10.97
CA ARG A 64 15.39 -37.46 11.91
C ARG A 64 15.26 -38.04 13.31
N ALA A 65 15.54 -37.22 14.32
CA ALA A 65 15.14 -37.53 15.69
C ALA A 65 13.62 -37.39 15.84
N ASP A 66 13.05 -37.97 16.90
CA ASP A 66 11.62 -37.88 17.17
C ASP A 66 11.20 -36.40 17.30
N ASN A 67 10.11 -36.02 16.61
CA ASN A 67 9.54 -34.67 16.56
C ASN A 67 10.53 -33.57 16.11
N GLU A 68 11.56 -33.91 15.35
CA GLU A 68 12.51 -32.95 14.79
C GLU A 68 11.92 -32.21 13.58
N VAL A 69 11.84 -30.89 13.70
CA VAL A 69 11.39 -29.99 12.63
C VAL A 69 12.59 -29.55 11.81
N VAL A 70 12.43 -29.56 10.48
CA VAL A 70 13.41 -29.02 9.54
C VAL A 70 12.86 -27.72 8.94
N TRP A 71 13.54 -26.61 9.15
CA TRP A 71 13.22 -25.33 8.55
C TRP A 71 14.25 -24.97 7.48
N LEU A 72 13.81 -24.80 6.24
CA LEU A 72 14.63 -24.29 5.14
C LEU A 72 14.18 -22.87 4.78
N ASN A 73 15.13 -21.94 4.70
CA ASN A 73 14.86 -20.56 4.34
C ASN A 73 15.74 -20.10 3.18
N PHE A 74 15.13 -19.49 2.17
CA PHE A 74 15.80 -18.97 0.98
C PHE A 74 15.51 -17.47 0.81
N TRP A 75 16.55 -16.65 0.88
CA TRP A 75 16.57 -15.25 0.51
C TRP A 75 17.10 -15.17 -0.93
N ALA A 76 16.29 -14.77 -1.90
CA ALA A 76 16.67 -14.76 -3.33
C ALA A 76 16.59 -16.11 -4.06
N SER A 77 15.39 -16.69 -4.08
CA SER A 77 15.08 -17.95 -4.76
C SER A 77 15.48 -18.03 -6.24
N THR A 78 15.64 -16.90 -6.93
CA THR A 78 16.10 -16.84 -8.32
C THR A 78 17.51 -17.40 -8.52
N SER A 79 18.38 -17.30 -7.51
CA SER A 79 19.74 -17.87 -7.55
C SER A 79 19.78 -19.36 -7.23
N GLN A 80 18.75 -19.88 -6.54
CA GLN A 80 18.70 -21.25 -6.00
C GLN A 80 17.58 -22.09 -6.62
N LYS A 81 17.24 -21.80 -7.88
CA LYS A 81 16.18 -22.49 -8.63
C LYS A 81 16.35 -24.01 -8.65
N ALA A 82 17.59 -24.49 -8.80
CA ALA A 82 17.87 -25.93 -8.80
C ALA A 82 17.50 -26.60 -7.46
N THR A 83 17.84 -25.96 -6.34
CA THR A 83 17.49 -26.42 -4.98
C THR A 83 15.99 -26.43 -4.77
N VAL A 84 15.30 -25.34 -5.09
CA VAL A 84 13.84 -25.25 -4.94
C VAL A 84 13.13 -26.25 -5.85
N ALA A 85 13.61 -26.47 -7.08
CA ALA A 85 13.05 -27.48 -7.98
C ALA A 85 13.25 -28.91 -7.47
N ALA A 86 14.40 -29.21 -6.86
CA ALA A 86 14.66 -30.52 -6.25
C ALA A 86 13.72 -30.78 -5.05
N ILE A 87 13.52 -29.78 -4.19
CA ILE A 87 12.53 -29.84 -3.10
C ILE A 87 11.12 -30.05 -3.69
N GLY A 88 10.79 -29.29 -4.74
CA GLY A 88 9.52 -29.40 -5.45
C GLY A 88 9.25 -30.82 -5.94
N LYS A 89 10.26 -31.45 -6.55
CA LYS A 89 10.17 -32.84 -7.02
C LYS A 89 9.97 -33.83 -5.88
N LYS A 90 10.65 -33.67 -4.73
CA LYS A 90 10.53 -34.56 -3.56
C LYS A 90 9.10 -34.60 -3.01
N TYR A 91 8.47 -33.43 -2.88
CA TYR A 91 7.14 -33.31 -2.27
C TYR A 91 5.98 -33.28 -3.28
N GLY A 92 6.28 -33.37 -4.59
CA GLY A 92 5.27 -33.43 -5.65
C GLY A 92 4.60 -32.08 -5.91
N LEU A 93 5.35 -30.97 -5.80
CA LEU A 93 4.84 -29.64 -6.15
C LEU A 93 4.59 -29.54 -7.66
N SER A 94 3.50 -28.88 -8.04
CA SER A 94 3.21 -28.62 -9.46
C SER A 94 4.27 -27.70 -10.09
N GLN A 95 4.43 -27.77 -11.41
CA GLN A 95 5.33 -26.87 -12.14
C GLN A 95 4.94 -25.39 -11.93
N ARG A 96 3.62 -25.12 -11.91
CA ARG A 96 3.08 -23.79 -11.61
C ARG A 96 3.54 -23.30 -10.24
N LEU A 97 3.41 -24.15 -9.22
CA LEU A 97 3.79 -23.80 -7.85
C LEU A 97 5.30 -23.60 -7.72
N THR A 98 6.10 -24.46 -8.34
CA THR A 98 7.57 -24.30 -8.37
C THR A 98 7.98 -22.98 -9.03
N GLY A 99 7.26 -22.56 -10.09
CA GLY A 99 7.46 -21.25 -10.72
C GLY A 99 7.10 -20.07 -9.81
N LEU A 100 6.10 -20.21 -8.94
CA LEU A 100 5.74 -19.18 -7.94
C LEU A 100 6.74 -19.06 -6.80
N LEU A 101 7.47 -20.13 -6.47
CA LEU A 101 8.55 -20.07 -5.48
C LEU A 101 9.77 -19.32 -6.03
N CYS A 102 10.01 -19.40 -7.33
CA CYS A 102 11.13 -18.77 -8.02
C CYS A 102 10.67 -17.92 -9.22
N PRO A 103 9.92 -16.83 -9.00
CA PRO A 103 9.46 -15.98 -10.10
C PRO A 103 10.68 -15.49 -10.89
N VAL A 104 10.68 -15.73 -12.20
CA VAL A 104 11.77 -15.32 -13.10
C VAL A 104 11.70 -13.80 -13.24
N GLY A 105 12.42 -13.07 -12.38
CA GLY A 105 12.40 -11.61 -12.42
C GLY A 105 12.70 -11.07 -13.82
N GLY A 106 11.83 -10.19 -14.32
CA GLY A 106 12.12 -9.39 -15.50
C GLY A 106 13.33 -8.49 -15.25
N SER A 107 14.40 -8.72 -16.02
CA SER A 107 15.48 -7.78 -16.31
C SER A 107 16.09 -7.02 -15.12
N ALA A 108 17.06 -7.64 -14.46
CA ALA A 108 18.27 -6.90 -14.11
C ALA A 108 19.07 -6.71 -15.42
N SER A 109 19.04 -5.50 -15.99
CA SER A 109 19.93 -5.14 -17.09
C SER A 109 21.37 -5.10 -16.56
N LEU A 110 22.11 -6.18 -16.72
CA LEU A 110 23.58 -6.14 -16.67
C LEU A 110 24.11 -5.70 -18.05
N PRO A 111 25.17 -4.88 -18.10
CA PRO A 111 25.76 -4.43 -19.35
C PRO A 111 26.50 -5.61 -20.00
N THR A 112 26.01 -6.07 -21.15
CA THR A 112 26.71 -7.10 -21.93
C THR A 112 28.03 -6.52 -22.41
N GLY A 113 29.11 -7.12 -21.92
CA GLY A 113 30.46 -6.86 -22.37
C GLY A 113 30.62 -7.13 -23.86
N THR A 114 31.42 -6.27 -24.47
CA THR A 114 31.96 -6.31 -25.82
C THR A 114 32.57 -7.69 -26.12
N ALA A 115 32.07 -8.38 -27.15
CA ALA A 115 32.82 -9.43 -27.84
C ALA A 115 32.31 -9.64 -29.28
N SER A 116 33.14 -9.16 -30.21
CA SER A 116 33.58 -9.82 -31.46
C SER A 116 32.54 -10.30 -32.49
N ASP A 117 32.59 -9.60 -33.62
CA ASP A 117 32.41 -10.08 -35.00
C ASP A 117 32.69 -11.58 -35.20
N SER A 118 31.74 -12.26 -35.82
CA SER A 118 32.06 -13.22 -36.89
C SER A 118 30.88 -13.37 -37.84
N THR A 119 31.18 -13.04 -39.09
CA THR A 119 30.42 -13.23 -40.32
C THR A 119 30.20 -14.71 -40.65
N SER A 120 29.03 -15.06 -41.16
CA SER A 120 28.89 -16.09 -42.19
C SER A 120 27.51 -16.02 -42.86
N ASP A 121 27.55 -15.82 -44.17
CA ASP A 121 26.49 -15.93 -45.16
C ASP A 121 25.75 -17.29 -45.10
N ASP A 122 24.47 -17.33 -45.48
CA ASP A 122 24.08 -17.98 -46.75
C ASP A 122 22.57 -17.86 -47.06
N THR A 123 22.29 -17.12 -48.14
CA THR A 123 21.47 -17.42 -49.33
C THR A 123 20.31 -18.44 -49.27
N SER A 124 19.08 -18.00 -49.60
CA SER A 124 18.32 -18.49 -50.78
C SER A 124 16.91 -17.88 -50.95
N THR A 125 16.75 -17.07 -52.01
CA THR A 125 15.68 -17.09 -53.06
C THR A 125 14.28 -17.62 -52.70
N THR A 126 13.19 -16.88 -52.95
CA THR A 126 12.51 -16.77 -54.27
C THR A 126 11.34 -15.75 -54.18
N VAL A 127 11.26 -14.69 -55.01
CA VAL A 127 10.66 -14.53 -56.36
C VAL A 127 9.30 -13.77 -56.35
N ASN A 128 9.40 -12.55 -56.91
CA ASN A 128 8.51 -11.79 -57.80
C ASN A 128 7.09 -11.34 -57.44
N GLY A 129 6.85 -10.04 -57.67
CA GLY A 129 5.54 -9.45 -57.90
C GLY A 129 5.55 -7.91 -57.92
N THR A 130 6.17 -7.30 -58.94
CA THR A 130 6.12 -5.85 -59.19
C THR A 130 4.76 -5.40 -59.74
N ALA A 131 4.15 -4.35 -59.17
CA ALA A 131 3.30 -3.42 -59.90
C ALA A 131 3.23 -2.05 -59.19
N LYS A 132 3.34 -1.00 -60.00
CA LYS A 132 3.38 0.43 -59.67
C LYS A 132 1.98 1.06 -59.58
N ASP A 133 1.95 2.17 -58.84
CA ASP A 133 1.11 3.38 -58.98
C ASP A 133 -0.42 3.26 -58.95
N ALA A 134 -1.05 3.86 -57.93
CA ALA A 134 -1.95 5.00 -58.14
C ALA A 134 -2.39 5.64 -56.80
N HIS A 135 -2.29 6.96 -56.81
CA HIS A 135 -2.57 7.96 -55.81
C HIS A 135 -4.09 8.15 -55.61
N THR A 136 -4.60 8.04 -54.38
CA THR A 136 -5.76 8.81 -53.91
C THR A 136 -5.52 9.20 -52.46
N THR A 137 -5.14 10.46 -52.26
CA THR A 137 -5.02 11.12 -50.96
C THR A 137 -6.42 11.37 -50.41
N ASP A 138 -6.75 10.69 -49.32
CA ASP A 138 -7.87 11.04 -48.45
C ASP A 138 -7.41 12.10 -47.43
N VAL A 139 -8.27 13.10 -47.23
CA VAL A 139 -8.00 14.44 -46.69
C VAL A 139 -8.35 14.47 -45.21
N GLU A 140 -7.66 13.68 -44.39
CA GLU A 140 -7.71 13.80 -42.91
C GLU A 140 -6.32 13.77 -42.23
N LYS A 141 -5.27 14.23 -42.93
CA LYS A 141 -3.97 14.53 -42.33
C LYS A 141 -3.68 16.03 -42.33
N GLY A 142 -3.81 16.65 -41.17
CA GLY A 142 -3.03 17.82 -40.75
C GLY A 142 -2.65 17.62 -39.28
N VAL A 143 -1.44 17.85 -38.78
CA VAL A 143 -0.16 18.31 -39.32
C VAL A 143 0.90 17.55 -38.52
N SER A 144 1.89 16.94 -39.18
CA SER A 144 3.12 16.52 -38.50
C SER A 144 4.14 17.65 -38.60
N MET A 145 4.60 18.18 -37.46
CA MET A 145 5.99 18.60 -37.34
C MET A 145 6.50 18.54 -35.90
N THR A 146 7.65 17.87 -35.83
CA THR A 146 8.78 18.01 -34.88
C THR A 146 8.70 17.34 -33.52
N SER A 147 9.44 16.23 -33.50
CA SER A 147 10.00 15.49 -32.38
C SER A 147 10.81 16.34 -31.40
N SER A 148 10.60 16.12 -30.11
CA SER A 148 11.68 16.19 -29.12
C SER A 148 11.33 15.33 -27.90
N HIS A 149 12.16 14.30 -27.68
CA HIS A 149 12.25 13.40 -26.54
C HIS A 149 11.14 12.36 -26.31
N ALA A 150 11.16 11.33 -27.15
CA ALA A 150 10.69 10.00 -26.76
C ALA A 150 11.79 9.29 -25.97
N THR A 151 11.61 9.12 -24.67
CA THR A 151 12.32 8.11 -23.89
C THR A 151 11.77 6.76 -24.33
N GLN A 152 12.63 5.91 -24.91
CA GLN A 152 12.28 4.58 -25.38
C GLN A 152 11.83 3.70 -24.19
N SER A 153 10.52 3.57 -23.98
CA SER A 153 9.96 2.42 -23.29
C SER A 153 9.65 1.35 -24.34
N ASN A 154 10.32 0.20 -24.26
CA ASN A 154 10.00 -0.97 -25.07
C ASN A 154 8.48 -1.24 -25.03
N PRO A 155 7.83 -1.54 -26.16
CA PRO A 155 6.42 -1.88 -26.15
C PRO A 155 6.25 -3.25 -25.46
N LYS A 156 5.60 -3.27 -24.28
CA LYS A 156 5.07 -4.51 -23.69
C LYS A 156 4.17 -5.17 -24.73
N PRO A 157 4.37 -6.45 -25.12
CA PRO A 157 3.55 -7.10 -26.12
C PRO A 157 2.10 -7.12 -25.63
N SER A 158 1.21 -6.50 -26.41
CA SER A 158 -0.22 -6.51 -26.16
C SER A 158 -0.77 -7.89 -26.56
N GLY A 159 -0.79 -8.82 -25.61
CA GLY A 159 -1.34 -10.16 -25.77
C GLY A 159 -1.11 -11.03 -24.52
N LEU A 160 -2.02 -11.95 -24.22
CA LEU A 160 -1.88 -12.96 -23.14
C LEU A 160 -0.69 -13.92 -23.34
N GLN A 161 -0.05 -13.92 -24.51
CA GLN A 161 1.20 -14.64 -24.78
C GLN A 161 2.38 -13.83 -24.24
N GLY A 162 2.87 -14.23 -23.06
CA GLY A 162 4.10 -13.68 -22.46
C GLY A 162 3.96 -13.13 -21.05
N ILE A 163 2.77 -13.16 -20.44
CA ILE A 163 2.61 -12.78 -19.03
C ILE A 163 3.22 -13.88 -18.16
N SER A 164 4.36 -13.60 -17.54
CA SER A 164 4.97 -14.49 -16.57
C SER A 164 4.27 -14.35 -15.22
N PHE A 165 4.36 -15.37 -14.36
CA PHE A 165 3.88 -15.25 -12.98
C PHE A 165 4.58 -14.13 -12.20
N SER A 166 5.82 -13.79 -12.57
CA SER A 166 6.53 -12.67 -11.96
C SER A 166 5.85 -11.34 -12.27
N ASP A 167 5.36 -11.15 -13.51
CA ASP A 167 4.64 -9.94 -13.90
C ASP A 167 3.34 -9.78 -13.12
N VAL A 168 2.59 -10.88 -12.92
CA VAL A 168 1.34 -10.85 -12.14
C VAL A 168 1.59 -10.53 -10.68
N VAL A 169 2.58 -11.19 -10.07
CA VAL A 169 2.98 -10.95 -8.66
C VAL A 169 3.46 -9.51 -8.48
N ASP A 170 4.18 -8.97 -9.48
CA ASP A 170 4.75 -7.63 -9.41
C ASP A 170 3.74 -6.51 -9.65
N ASP A 171 2.80 -6.73 -10.57
CA ASP A 171 1.74 -5.77 -10.93
C ASP A 171 0.58 -5.77 -9.93
N LEU A 172 0.22 -6.94 -9.36
CA LEU A 172 -0.94 -7.08 -8.47
C LEU A 172 -0.52 -7.20 -6.99
N TRP A 173 -0.55 -6.07 -6.28
CA TRP A 173 -0.10 -5.99 -4.88
C TRP A 173 -0.88 -6.85 -3.89
N HIS A 174 -2.15 -7.14 -4.16
CA HIS A 174 -3.00 -8.00 -3.34
C HIS A 174 -3.05 -9.45 -3.85
N PHE A 175 -2.19 -9.82 -4.81
CA PHE A 175 -2.11 -11.18 -5.27
C PHE A 175 -1.72 -12.11 -4.11
N CYS A 176 -2.50 -13.17 -3.96
CA CYS A 176 -2.23 -14.25 -3.03
C CYS A 176 -2.61 -15.58 -3.67
N SER A 177 -1.94 -16.65 -3.23
CA SER A 177 -2.21 -18.01 -3.68
C SER A 177 -2.16 -18.94 -2.49
N VAL A 178 -3.17 -19.79 -2.35
CA VAL A 178 -3.22 -20.86 -1.36
C VAL A 178 -3.44 -22.15 -2.13
N ASP A 179 -2.63 -23.16 -1.87
CA ASP A 179 -2.71 -24.45 -2.52
C ASP A 179 -2.54 -25.58 -1.50
N PHE A 180 -3.24 -26.69 -1.74
CA PHE A 180 -3.25 -27.84 -0.84
C PHE A 180 -2.89 -29.09 -1.63
N GLY A 181 -1.69 -29.60 -1.38
CA GLY A 181 -1.24 -30.86 -1.95
C GLY A 181 -1.44 -32.04 -1.01
N PRO A 182 -1.21 -33.27 -1.51
CA PRO A 182 -1.25 -34.48 -0.68
C PRO A 182 -0.14 -34.53 0.37
N LYS A 183 0.93 -33.74 0.22
CA LYS A 183 2.08 -33.70 1.13
C LYS A 183 2.44 -32.29 1.59
N TYR A 184 1.66 -31.28 1.22
CA TYR A 184 2.00 -29.89 1.54
C TYR A 184 0.77 -28.99 1.71
N ILE A 185 0.94 -27.93 2.48
CA ILE A 185 0.11 -26.73 2.44
C ILE A 185 1.01 -25.59 1.96
N TYR A 186 0.56 -24.82 0.96
CA TYR A 186 1.28 -23.67 0.43
C TYR A 186 0.49 -22.38 0.60
N VAL A 187 1.22 -21.32 0.94
CA VAL A 187 0.72 -19.96 1.05
C VAL A 187 1.73 -19.01 0.40
N GLY A 188 1.33 -18.33 -0.67
CA GLY A 188 2.09 -17.27 -1.32
C GLY A 188 1.35 -15.94 -1.24
N TYR A 189 2.04 -14.88 -0.85
CA TYR A 189 1.45 -13.55 -0.68
C TYR A 189 2.49 -12.44 -0.81
N ASN A 190 2.01 -11.24 -1.15
CA ASN A 190 2.80 -10.03 -1.13
C ASN A 190 2.81 -9.44 0.29
N ALA A 191 3.98 -9.39 0.92
CA ALA A 191 4.21 -8.73 2.20
C ALA A 191 4.66 -7.27 1.99
N LEU A 192 4.13 -6.33 2.77
CA LEU A 192 4.52 -4.93 2.75
C LEU A 192 5.38 -4.59 3.98
N PHE A 193 6.56 -4.03 3.74
CA PHE A 193 7.49 -3.62 4.79
C PHE A 193 7.69 -2.11 4.79
N SER A 194 7.42 -1.45 5.93
CA SER A 194 7.67 -0.02 6.09
C SER A 194 9.17 0.26 6.22
N LEU A 195 9.71 1.16 5.39
CA LEU A 195 11.06 1.69 5.54
C LEU A 195 11.00 2.95 6.42
N SER A 196 11.71 2.95 7.53
CA SER A 196 11.80 4.14 8.39
C SER A 196 12.73 5.18 7.74
N GLY A 197 12.22 6.39 7.46
CA GLY A 197 13.05 7.56 7.14
C GLY A 197 13.44 7.78 5.68
N GLY A 198 12.81 7.11 4.71
CA GLY A 198 12.98 7.48 3.30
C GLY A 198 12.07 8.65 2.93
N GLU A 199 12.64 9.78 2.50
CA GLU A 199 11.87 10.81 1.80
C GLU A 199 11.07 10.16 0.66
N ARG A 200 9.78 10.50 0.57
CA ARG A 200 8.90 10.02 -0.50
C ARG A 200 9.54 10.37 -1.84
N LYS A 201 10.12 9.39 -2.52
CA LYS A 201 10.41 9.54 -3.94
C LYS A 201 9.08 9.49 -4.68
N ASP A 202 8.67 10.64 -5.21
CA ASP A 202 7.42 10.91 -5.94
C ASP A 202 7.17 10.03 -7.20
N ASP A 203 7.95 8.97 -7.40
CA ASP A 203 7.94 8.16 -8.63
C ASP A 203 6.78 7.14 -8.72
N ASN A 204 5.98 6.95 -7.66
CA ASN A 204 4.82 6.06 -7.72
C ASN A 204 3.67 6.47 -6.77
N THR A 205 2.99 7.57 -7.12
CA THR A 205 1.93 8.21 -6.32
C THR A 205 0.74 7.31 -5.92
N ASN A 206 0.55 6.13 -6.54
CA ASN A 206 -0.62 5.28 -6.31
C ASN A 206 -0.38 4.06 -5.40
N LYS A 207 0.86 3.80 -4.95
CA LYS A 207 1.21 2.58 -4.21
C LYS A 207 1.51 2.90 -2.74
N PRO A 208 1.15 2.02 -1.79
CA PRO A 208 1.45 2.20 -0.37
C PRO A 208 2.93 2.46 -0.11
N ASP A 209 3.21 3.31 0.89
CA ASP A 209 4.56 3.56 1.38
C ASP A 209 5.16 2.25 1.93
N GLY A 210 6.27 1.80 1.36
CA GLY A 210 6.98 0.59 1.79
C GLY A 210 7.56 -0.23 0.64
N VAL A 211 8.22 -1.32 1.01
CA VAL A 211 8.76 -2.30 0.05
C VAL A 211 7.89 -3.54 0.06
N ARG A 212 7.33 -3.85 -1.09
CA ARG A 212 6.55 -5.04 -1.35
C ARG A 212 7.49 -6.20 -1.71
N ILE A 213 7.32 -7.33 -1.06
CA ILE A 213 8.14 -8.54 -1.25
C ILE A 213 7.20 -9.73 -1.38
N TRP A 214 7.39 -10.52 -2.44
CA TRP A 214 6.70 -11.80 -2.54
C TRP A 214 7.29 -12.81 -1.55
N THR A 215 6.41 -13.40 -0.74
CA THR A 215 6.72 -14.38 0.30
C THR A 215 5.95 -15.65 0.02
N SER A 216 6.64 -16.78 0.05
CA SER A 216 6.07 -18.11 -0.10
C SER A 216 6.42 -18.99 1.10
N LEU A 217 5.41 -19.60 1.69
CA LEU A 217 5.53 -20.48 2.86
C LEU A 217 4.92 -21.84 2.53
N LEU A 218 5.62 -22.92 2.91
CA LEU A 218 5.10 -24.28 2.85
C LEU A 218 5.32 -25.01 4.17
N ILE A 219 4.37 -25.86 4.51
CA ILE A 219 4.52 -26.90 5.53
C ILE A 219 4.22 -28.25 4.88
N PHE A 220 5.09 -29.23 5.16
CA PHE A 220 5.01 -30.58 4.60
C PHE A 220 4.50 -31.60 5.63
N ASP A 221 4.12 -32.78 5.15
CA ASP A 221 3.62 -33.90 5.97
C ASP A 221 4.66 -34.45 6.96
N ASP A 222 5.95 -34.32 6.64
CA ASP A 222 7.05 -34.79 7.47
C ASP A 222 7.54 -33.76 8.52
N GLY A 223 6.83 -32.65 8.71
CA GLY A 223 7.23 -31.58 9.64
C GLY A 223 8.31 -30.65 9.09
N THR A 224 8.63 -30.71 7.79
CA THR A 224 9.48 -29.71 7.14
C THR A 224 8.70 -28.42 6.89
N VAL A 225 9.33 -27.27 7.13
CA VAL A 225 8.81 -25.93 6.80
C VAL A 225 9.76 -25.27 5.82
N LEU A 226 9.22 -24.72 4.73
CA LEU A 226 9.98 -24.01 3.71
C LEU A 226 9.49 -22.57 3.64
N SER A 227 10.39 -21.61 3.75
CA SER A 227 10.11 -20.19 3.55
C SER A 227 11.00 -19.61 2.46
N VAL A 228 10.39 -18.95 1.49
CA VAL A 228 11.07 -18.43 0.30
C VAL A 228 10.67 -16.97 0.10
N PHE A 229 11.67 -16.10 -0.01
CA PHE A 229 11.47 -14.66 -0.14
C PHE A 229 12.12 -14.13 -1.43
N GLN A 230 11.40 -13.25 -2.12
CA GLN A 230 11.95 -12.46 -3.21
C GLN A 230 13.09 -11.56 -2.68
N LYS A 231 14.20 -11.47 -3.42
CA LYS A 231 15.32 -10.60 -3.04
C LYS A 231 14.91 -9.14 -3.12
N PRO A 232 15.01 -8.35 -2.04
CA PRO A 232 14.78 -6.92 -2.11
C PRO A 232 15.86 -6.22 -2.95
N ILE A 233 15.53 -5.07 -3.54
CA ILE A 233 16.50 -4.31 -4.36
C ILE A 233 17.47 -3.52 -3.46
N THR A 234 17.00 -3.01 -2.31
CA THR A 234 17.77 -2.12 -1.45
C THR A 234 18.29 -2.84 -0.20
N PRO A 235 19.45 -2.42 0.36
CA PRO A 235 20.02 -3.04 1.56
C PRO A 235 19.16 -2.79 2.81
N GLU A 236 18.47 -1.65 2.90
CA GLU A 236 17.54 -1.40 4.02
C GLU A 236 16.31 -2.30 3.95
N ALA A 237 15.79 -2.56 2.75
CA ALA A 237 14.71 -3.53 2.58
C ALA A 237 15.13 -4.94 2.97
N HIS A 238 16.39 -5.34 2.74
CA HIS A 238 16.91 -6.63 3.22
C HIS A 238 16.86 -6.74 4.75
N LYS A 239 17.27 -5.69 5.47
CA LYS A 239 17.24 -5.71 6.94
C LYS A 239 15.81 -5.82 7.47
N VAL A 240 14.89 -5.04 6.91
CA VAL A 240 13.50 -5.02 7.36
C VAL A 240 12.79 -6.33 7.01
N SER A 241 13.00 -6.89 5.81
CA SER A 241 12.37 -8.14 5.38
C SER A 241 12.82 -9.35 6.19
N ARG A 242 14.06 -9.35 6.67
CA ARG A 242 14.61 -10.44 7.49
C ARG A 242 14.19 -10.37 8.94
N ARG A 243 13.66 -9.23 9.41
CA ARG A 243 13.40 -8.99 10.84
C ARG A 243 12.51 -10.07 11.47
N ASN A 244 11.36 -10.40 10.86
CA ASN A 244 10.45 -11.39 11.44
C ASN A 244 11.10 -12.79 11.49
N VAL A 245 11.75 -13.19 10.40
CA VAL A 245 12.46 -14.47 10.34
C VAL A 245 13.57 -14.56 11.39
N LEU A 246 14.38 -13.51 11.53
CA LEU A 246 15.46 -13.48 12.52
C LEU A 246 14.91 -13.47 13.95
N ASN A 247 13.77 -12.82 14.19
CA ASN A 247 13.07 -12.89 15.47
C ASN A 247 12.62 -14.33 15.78
N VAL A 248 11.98 -15.01 14.82
CA VAL A 248 11.58 -16.42 14.97
C VAL A 248 12.81 -17.31 15.20
N PHE A 249 13.87 -17.10 14.44
CA PHE A 249 15.14 -17.83 14.58
C PHE A 249 15.75 -17.69 15.97
N GLN A 250 15.80 -16.47 16.52
CA GLN A 250 16.34 -16.21 17.85
C GLN A 250 15.61 -17.02 18.93
N HIS A 251 14.28 -17.14 18.81
CA HIS A 251 13.44 -17.90 19.74
C HIS A 251 13.56 -19.43 19.62
N LEU A 252 14.33 -19.96 18.66
CA LEU A 252 14.68 -21.38 18.61
C LEU A 252 15.82 -21.73 19.57
N SER A 253 16.65 -20.75 19.94
CA SER A 253 17.73 -20.92 20.91
C SER A 253 17.19 -20.91 22.34
N THR A 254 17.74 -21.76 23.20
CA THR A 254 17.47 -21.73 24.63
C THR A 254 18.00 -20.46 25.32
N LEU A 255 18.98 -19.79 24.72
CA LEU A 255 19.69 -18.63 25.26
C LEU A 255 18.94 -17.31 25.10
N TYR A 256 17.96 -17.27 24.19
CA TYR A 256 17.18 -16.07 23.94
C TYR A 256 16.01 -15.97 24.92
N ALA A 257 16.30 -15.40 26.09
CA ALA A 257 15.31 -15.02 27.11
C ALA A 257 15.41 -13.51 27.36
N GLN A 258 14.98 -12.69 26.40
CA GLN A 258 14.85 -11.26 26.64
C GLN A 258 13.52 -10.95 27.33
N ASP A 259 13.61 -10.43 28.56
CA ASP A 259 12.50 -9.91 29.39
C ASP A 259 12.29 -8.40 29.15
N ASP A 260 12.37 -7.95 27.90
CA ASP A 260 12.00 -6.59 27.52
C ASP A 260 10.50 -6.51 27.16
N ALA A 261 9.83 -5.40 27.45
CA ALA A 261 8.41 -5.20 27.15
C ALA A 261 8.12 -5.30 25.63
N LEU A 262 9.07 -4.86 24.79
CA LEU A 262 9.01 -5.03 23.34
C LEU A 262 9.25 -6.49 22.94
N GLY A 263 10.14 -7.17 23.64
CA GLY A 263 10.39 -8.61 23.51
C GLY A 263 9.17 -9.47 23.87
N ALA A 264 8.36 -9.06 24.86
CA ALA A 264 7.14 -9.75 25.24
C ALA A 264 6.07 -9.72 24.13
N LEU A 265 5.93 -8.60 23.41
CA LEU A 265 5.03 -8.49 22.25
C LEU A 265 5.50 -9.35 21.06
N MET A 266 6.82 -9.51 20.94
CA MET A 266 7.49 -10.23 19.85
C MET A 266 7.82 -11.68 20.21
N LYS A 267 7.37 -12.15 21.38
CA LYS A 267 7.76 -13.45 21.91
C LYS A 267 7.13 -14.57 21.10
N VAL A 268 7.99 -15.42 20.56
CA VAL A 268 7.60 -16.57 19.74
C VAL A 268 7.83 -17.85 20.55
N SER A 269 6.81 -18.68 20.71
CA SER A 269 6.91 -19.97 21.40
C SER A 269 6.82 -21.12 20.40
N VAL A 270 7.87 -21.34 19.62
CA VAL A 270 7.94 -22.44 18.63
C VAL A 270 8.57 -23.69 19.26
N ARG A 271 9.64 -23.50 20.04
CA ARG A 271 10.30 -24.58 20.79
C ARG A 271 9.73 -24.64 22.20
N TRP A 272 9.10 -25.75 22.55
CA TRP A 272 8.51 -25.94 23.87
C TRP A 272 9.62 -26.19 24.91
N LYS A 273 9.64 -25.39 25.97
CA LYS A 273 10.42 -25.66 27.19
C LYS A 273 9.46 -26.28 28.19
N GLU A 274 9.66 -27.56 28.47
CA GLU A 274 8.87 -28.33 29.42
C GLU A 274 8.98 -27.69 30.82
N GLN A 275 7.95 -26.95 31.24
CA GLN A 275 7.79 -26.45 32.61
C GLN A 275 6.57 -27.07 33.32
N SER A 276 5.91 -28.04 32.72
CA SER A 276 4.80 -28.75 33.35
C SER A 276 5.11 -30.24 33.40
N GLU A 277 5.49 -30.73 34.57
CA GLU A 277 5.66 -32.15 34.92
C GLU A 277 4.36 -32.98 34.78
N THR A 278 3.30 -32.43 34.17
CA THR A 278 1.93 -32.96 34.19
C THR A 278 1.33 -33.31 32.82
N SER A 279 2.08 -33.21 31.72
CA SER A 279 1.57 -33.65 30.40
C SER A 279 2.13 -35.03 30.03
N GLU A 280 1.50 -36.09 30.55
CA GLU A 280 1.77 -37.50 30.20
C GLU A 280 1.44 -37.85 28.72
N LYS A 281 0.89 -36.91 27.95
CA LYS A 281 0.71 -37.07 26.50
C LYS A 281 1.71 -36.19 25.77
N GLY A 282 2.68 -36.84 25.11
CA GLY A 282 3.58 -36.17 24.17
C GLY A 282 2.80 -35.27 23.21
N HIS A 283 3.36 -34.10 22.90
CA HIS A 283 2.75 -33.14 21.99
C HIS A 283 2.61 -33.76 20.58
N PRO A 284 1.61 -33.34 19.79
CA PRO A 284 1.46 -33.83 18.41
C PRO A 284 2.74 -33.55 17.61
N GLU A 285 3.17 -34.51 16.78
CA GLU A 285 4.42 -34.42 16.00
C GLU A 285 4.46 -33.18 15.08
N SER A 286 3.29 -32.66 14.66
CA SER A 286 3.16 -31.49 13.80
C SER A 286 3.07 -30.14 14.54
N GLU A 287 3.08 -30.13 15.89
CA GLU A 287 2.88 -28.91 16.70
C GLU A 287 3.94 -27.85 16.39
N ALA A 288 5.22 -28.18 16.56
CA ALA A 288 6.32 -27.23 16.37
C ALA A 288 6.39 -26.69 14.93
N ALA A 289 6.19 -27.55 13.92
CA ALA A 289 6.16 -27.15 12.52
C ALA A 289 4.97 -26.23 12.20
N SER A 290 3.78 -26.54 12.74
CA SER A 290 2.57 -25.73 12.55
C SER A 290 2.70 -24.35 13.19
N LEU A 291 3.32 -24.27 14.38
CA LEU A 291 3.60 -23.01 15.04
C LEU A 291 4.64 -22.19 14.29
N LEU A 292 5.72 -22.82 13.83
CA LEU A 292 6.71 -22.17 13.00
C LEU A 292 6.05 -21.58 11.74
N PHE A 293 5.22 -22.37 11.05
CA PHE A 293 4.47 -21.91 9.89
C PHE A 293 3.59 -20.69 10.20
N TYR A 294 2.89 -20.69 11.34
CA TYR A 294 2.11 -19.54 11.81
C TYR A 294 2.99 -18.30 12.06
N TYR A 295 4.07 -18.42 12.82
CA TYR A 295 4.89 -17.25 13.19
C TYR A 295 5.70 -16.68 12.01
N LEU A 296 6.00 -17.50 11.00
CA LEU A 296 6.57 -17.01 9.74
C LEU A 296 5.54 -16.26 8.89
N PHE A 297 4.26 -16.64 8.97
CA PHE A 297 3.17 -15.92 8.33
C PHE A 297 2.82 -14.62 9.07
N ASP A 298 2.77 -14.67 10.40
CA ASP A 298 2.37 -13.53 11.22
C ASP A 298 3.55 -12.58 11.54
N ASP A 299 3.76 -11.59 10.67
CA ASP A 299 4.59 -10.42 11.01
C ASP A 299 3.73 -9.33 11.68
N TRP A 300 3.36 -9.61 12.94
CA TRP A 300 2.54 -8.70 13.73
C TRP A 300 3.20 -7.32 13.86
N TRP A 301 4.52 -7.26 14.00
CA TRP A 301 5.22 -6.00 14.17
C TRP A 301 5.09 -5.10 12.95
N SER A 302 5.28 -5.64 11.75
CA SER A 302 5.11 -4.85 10.53
C SER A 302 3.66 -4.40 10.37
N THR A 303 2.69 -5.26 10.70
CA THR A 303 1.26 -4.89 10.72
C THR A 303 0.95 -3.81 11.74
N TYR A 304 1.48 -3.92 12.96
CA TYR A 304 1.28 -2.96 14.03
C TYR A 304 1.89 -1.60 13.69
N MET A 305 3.11 -1.58 13.15
CA MET A 305 3.78 -0.33 12.72
C MET A 305 3.09 0.34 11.54
N LEU A 306 2.53 -0.45 10.61
CA LEU A 306 1.82 0.09 9.46
C LEU A 306 0.44 0.61 9.83
N ILE A 307 -0.27 -0.04 10.76
CA ILE A 307 -1.71 0.20 10.95
C ILE A 307 -2.09 0.67 12.36
N ALA A 308 -1.56 0.04 13.40
CA ALA A 308 -2.11 0.17 14.77
C ALA A 308 -1.33 1.12 15.69
N ARG A 309 -0.22 1.72 15.23
CA ARG A 309 0.48 2.75 16.02
C ARG A 309 -0.39 4.01 16.09
N ARG A 310 -0.39 4.68 17.26
CA ARG A 310 -1.18 5.88 17.63
C ARG A 310 -1.10 7.05 16.61
N GLU A 311 -0.16 7.00 15.68
CA GLU A 311 -0.03 7.90 14.54
C GLU A 311 0.12 7.07 13.27
N HIS A 312 -0.99 6.48 12.79
CA HIS A 312 -1.04 5.83 11.49
C HIS A 312 -0.47 6.80 10.43
N PRO A 313 0.54 6.41 9.63
CA PRO A 313 1.24 7.35 8.75
C PRO A 313 0.30 8.03 7.76
N TYR A 314 -0.72 7.31 7.28
CA TYR A 314 -1.75 7.89 6.42
C TYR A 314 -2.70 8.80 7.20
N ARG A 315 -3.03 8.48 8.46
CA ARG A 315 -3.86 9.33 9.30
C ARG A 315 -3.17 10.66 9.61
N HIS A 316 -1.89 10.62 9.95
CA HIS A 316 -1.08 11.83 10.11
C HIS A 316 -1.00 12.64 8.81
N THR A 317 -0.83 11.96 7.68
CA THR A 317 -0.86 12.61 6.35
C THR A 317 -2.23 13.27 6.08
N LEU A 318 -3.34 12.60 6.40
CA LEU A 318 -4.70 13.13 6.24
C LEU A 318 -4.96 14.33 7.15
N GLU A 319 -4.51 14.30 8.41
CA GLU A 319 -4.64 15.43 9.34
C GLU A 319 -3.81 16.64 8.87
N THR A 320 -2.57 16.41 8.42
CA THR A 320 -1.74 17.48 7.82
C THR A 320 -2.43 18.07 6.57
N LEU A 321 -3.02 17.22 5.72
CA LEU A 321 -3.79 17.67 4.56
C LEU A 321 -5.02 18.47 4.98
N ARG A 322 -5.71 18.04 6.04
CA ARG A 322 -6.86 18.75 6.61
C ARG A 322 -6.48 20.15 7.06
N GLU A 323 -5.42 20.29 7.85
CA GLU A 323 -4.90 21.59 8.30
C GLU A 323 -4.55 22.49 7.10
N SER A 324 -3.84 21.95 6.12
CA SER A 324 -3.47 22.70 4.91
C SER A 324 -4.69 23.15 4.08
N MET A 325 -5.77 22.36 4.05
CA MET A 325 -7.02 22.73 3.37
C MET A 325 -7.76 23.84 4.09
N PHE A 326 -7.71 23.88 5.43
CA PHE A 326 -8.28 24.98 6.21
C PHE A 326 -7.55 26.30 5.97
N GLU A 327 -6.22 26.26 5.86
CA GLU A 327 -5.43 27.45 5.53
C GLU A 327 -5.68 27.89 4.08
N ALA A 328 -5.54 26.96 3.12
CA ALA A 328 -5.64 27.24 1.71
C ALA A 328 -6.23 26.08 0.90
N ALA A 329 -7.56 26.05 0.79
CA ALA A 329 -8.23 25.16 -0.18
C ALA A 329 -7.70 25.37 -1.62
N ASN A 330 -7.09 24.33 -2.18
CA ASN A 330 -6.52 24.26 -3.53
C ASN A 330 -6.79 22.87 -4.13
N LEU A 331 -6.88 22.79 -5.47
CA LEU A 331 -7.05 21.58 -6.26
C LEU A 331 -5.86 20.61 -6.14
N GLU A 332 -4.64 21.11 -5.93
CA GLU A 332 -3.46 20.25 -5.73
C GLU A 332 -3.58 19.39 -4.46
N LEU A 333 -4.20 19.93 -3.40
CA LEU A 333 -4.45 19.20 -2.17
C LEU A 333 -5.46 18.06 -2.38
N ILE A 334 -6.42 18.23 -3.29
CA ILE A 334 -7.36 17.17 -3.67
C ILE A 334 -6.61 16.03 -4.35
N LYS A 335 -5.65 16.33 -5.23
CA LYS A 335 -4.80 15.30 -5.85
C LYS A 335 -4.05 14.50 -4.79
N LYS A 336 -3.44 15.17 -3.80
CA LYS A 336 -2.75 14.51 -2.68
C LYS A 336 -3.68 13.63 -1.84
N VAL A 337 -4.89 14.11 -1.54
CA VAL A 337 -5.91 13.30 -0.83
C VAL A 337 -6.37 12.11 -1.66
N HIS A 338 -6.51 12.27 -2.98
CA HIS A 338 -6.86 11.19 -3.88
C HIS A 338 -5.74 10.13 -3.95
N ASP A 339 -4.47 10.56 -4.06
CA ASP A 339 -3.30 9.68 -4.07
C ASP A 339 -3.23 8.85 -2.78
N VAL A 340 -3.37 9.50 -1.61
CA VAL A 340 -3.50 8.81 -0.31
C VAL A 340 -4.67 7.83 -0.31
N GLY A 341 -5.83 8.21 -0.86
CA GLY A 341 -6.98 7.32 -0.99
C GLY A 341 -6.70 6.08 -1.84
N ARG A 342 -5.92 6.19 -2.93
CA ARG A 342 -5.52 5.04 -3.75
C ARG A 342 -4.57 4.13 -2.98
N GLN A 343 -3.60 4.70 -2.27
CA GLN A 343 -2.67 3.94 -1.44
C GLN A 343 -3.41 3.16 -0.34
N LEU A 344 -4.34 3.81 0.37
CA LEU A 344 -5.20 3.16 1.36
C LEU A 344 -6.06 2.05 0.76
N THR A 345 -6.55 2.22 -0.47
CA THR A 345 -7.33 1.19 -1.17
C THR A 345 -6.46 -0.03 -1.50
N VAL A 346 -5.23 0.17 -2.00
CA VAL A 346 -4.29 -0.94 -2.25
C VAL A 346 -3.96 -1.65 -0.94
N LEU A 347 -3.70 -0.90 0.13
CA LEU A 347 -3.42 -1.46 1.46
C LEU A 347 -4.62 -2.28 1.98
N LYS A 348 -5.86 -1.78 1.82
CA LYS A 348 -7.08 -2.52 2.15
C LYS A 348 -7.13 -3.86 1.42
N LEU A 349 -6.90 -3.86 0.11
CA LEU A 349 -6.91 -5.08 -0.71
C LEU A 349 -5.83 -6.07 -0.26
N MET A 350 -4.64 -5.60 0.14
CA MET A 350 -3.60 -6.48 0.69
C MET A 350 -4.05 -7.17 1.98
N TYR A 351 -4.64 -6.45 2.94
CA TYR A 351 -5.14 -7.06 4.17
C TYR A 351 -6.36 -7.96 3.97
N GLN A 352 -7.21 -7.66 2.99
CA GLN A 352 -8.27 -8.57 2.54
C GLN A 352 -7.69 -9.87 1.94
N SER A 353 -6.54 -9.79 1.26
CA SER A 353 -5.84 -10.98 0.78
C SER A 353 -5.35 -11.86 1.94
N TYR A 354 -4.86 -11.26 3.03
CA TYR A 354 -4.47 -12.00 4.24
C TYR A 354 -5.67 -12.64 4.93
N GLU A 355 -6.79 -11.91 5.03
CA GLU A 355 -8.06 -12.44 5.54
C GLU A 355 -8.50 -13.68 4.75
N LEU A 356 -8.44 -13.61 3.42
CA LEU A 356 -8.80 -14.70 2.52
C LEU A 356 -7.87 -15.90 2.68
N ILE A 357 -6.56 -15.68 2.81
CA ILE A 357 -5.58 -16.75 3.05
C ILE A 357 -5.92 -17.49 4.35
N VAL A 358 -6.06 -16.74 5.45
CA VAL A 358 -6.32 -17.33 6.77
C VAL A 358 -7.67 -18.05 6.78
N SER A 359 -8.70 -17.47 6.18
CA SER A 359 -10.02 -18.09 6.08
C SER A 359 -9.97 -19.42 5.30
N ARG A 360 -9.21 -19.49 4.19
CA ARG A 360 -9.03 -20.74 3.42
C ARG A 360 -8.27 -21.80 4.21
N LEU A 361 -7.22 -21.41 4.94
CA LEU A 361 -6.49 -22.32 5.81
C LEU A 361 -7.42 -22.90 6.88
N LEU A 362 -8.16 -22.05 7.60
CA LEU A 362 -9.07 -22.47 8.67
C LEU A 362 -10.20 -23.35 8.15
N TYR A 363 -10.85 -22.97 7.04
CA TYR A 363 -11.92 -23.75 6.42
C TYR A 363 -11.44 -25.17 6.09
N ARG A 364 -10.27 -25.30 5.44
CA ARG A 364 -9.73 -26.62 5.08
C ARG A 364 -9.42 -27.47 6.31
N GLN A 365 -8.90 -26.88 7.39
CA GLN A 365 -8.64 -27.60 8.64
C GLN A 365 -9.94 -28.04 9.34
N GLN A 366 -11.00 -27.24 9.28
CA GLN A 366 -12.31 -27.59 9.82
C GLN A 366 -12.95 -28.74 9.02
N SER A 367 -12.93 -28.69 7.69
CA SER A 367 -13.44 -29.78 6.84
C SER A 367 -12.73 -31.11 7.10
N ALA A 368 -11.40 -31.09 7.33
CA ALA A 368 -10.62 -32.27 7.66
C ALA A 368 -11.07 -32.93 8.98
N ARG A 369 -11.38 -32.11 10.00
CA ARG A 369 -11.85 -32.61 11.30
C ARG A 369 -13.23 -33.24 11.21
N HIS A 370 -14.13 -32.63 10.44
CA HIS A 370 -15.46 -33.18 10.23
C HIS A 370 -15.43 -34.50 9.44
N SER A 371 -14.51 -34.66 8.48
CA SER A 371 -14.33 -35.96 7.79
C SER A 371 -13.78 -37.05 8.71
N ASP A 372 -12.88 -36.72 9.64
CA ASP A 372 -12.35 -37.70 10.61
C ASP A 372 -13.45 -38.20 11.57
N LEU A 373 -14.35 -37.30 12.01
CA LEU A 373 -15.49 -37.68 12.85
C LEU A 373 -16.55 -38.48 12.07
N GLY A 374 -16.80 -38.14 10.80
CA GLY A 374 -17.74 -38.86 9.95
C GLY A 374 -17.30 -40.29 9.61
N SER A 375 -15.98 -40.55 9.58
CA SER A 375 -15.42 -41.89 9.35
C SER A 375 -15.45 -42.81 10.57
N LEU A 376 -15.75 -42.29 11.77
CA LEU A 376 -15.83 -43.05 13.02
C LEU A 376 -17.27 -43.42 13.41
N ALA A 377 -18.28 -43.01 12.65
CA ALA A 377 -19.64 -43.50 12.83
C ALA A 377 -19.76 -44.92 12.24
N PRO A 378 -20.21 -45.93 13.00
CA PRO A 378 -20.56 -47.22 12.42
C PRO A 378 -21.64 -47.00 11.38
N MET A 379 -21.40 -47.51 10.18
CA MET A 379 -22.34 -47.51 9.07
C MET A 379 -23.56 -48.38 9.44
N ASP A 380 -24.52 -47.81 10.16
CA ASP A 380 -25.83 -48.44 10.34
C ASP A 380 -26.67 -48.11 9.12
N GLN A 381 -26.69 -49.06 8.18
CA GLN A 381 -27.56 -49.00 7.01
C GLN A 381 -29.01 -49.12 7.47
N GLY A 382 -29.68 -47.98 7.56
CA GLY A 382 -31.13 -47.91 7.34
C GLY A 382 -31.90 -47.10 8.37
N ARG A 383 -32.17 -45.84 8.07
CA ARG A 383 -33.55 -45.33 7.95
C ARG A 383 -33.57 -43.90 7.45
N SER A 384 -34.20 -43.73 6.29
CA SER A 384 -34.69 -42.44 5.81
C SER A 384 -35.76 -41.94 6.78
N HIS A 385 -35.61 -40.74 7.33
CA HIS A 385 -36.72 -39.97 7.86
C HIS A 385 -36.51 -38.47 7.60
N ASN A 386 -37.36 -37.97 6.70
CA ASN A 386 -37.67 -36.56 6.53
C ASN A 386 -38.16 -35.97 7.86
N VAL A 387 -37.55 -34.87 8.31
CA VAL A 387 -38.19 -33.94 9.24
C VAL A 387 -37.92 -32.52 8.77
N ALA A 388 -39.00 -31.86 8.39
CA ALA A 388 -39.11 -30.43 8.12
C ALA A 388 -39.40 -29.67 9.43
N GLY A 389 -38.94 -28.42 9.51
CA GLY A 389 -39.25 -27.42 10.54
C GLY A 389 -38.02 -26.52 10.82
N SER A 390 -37.94 -25.30 10.26
CA SER A 390 -38.40 -24.00 10.85
C SER A 390 -37.53 -23.56 12.05
N ASP A 391 -36.91 -22.39 12.20
CA ASP A 391 -36.97 -21.07 11.55
C ASP A 391 -35.77 -20.18 12.00
N HIS A 392 -35.45 -19.12 11.22
CA HIS A 392 -34.89 -17.78 11.59
C HIS A 392 -33.53 -17.66 12.34
N GLU A 393 -32.57 -16.76 12.09
CA GLU A 393 -32.43 -15.58 11.20
C GLU A 393 -30.96 -15.06 11.23
N SER A 394 -30.60 -14.22 10.24
CA SER A 394 -29.39 -13.36 10.16
C SER A 394 -28.05 -13.96 9.68
N SER A 395 -27.97 -14.27 8.38
CA SER A 395 -26.68 -14.16 7.66
C SER A 395 -26.92 -13.58 6.27
N THR A 396 -26.14 -12.55 5.94
CA THR A 396 -26.22 -11.78 4.69
C THR A 396 -26.03 -12.67 3.45
N PRO A 397 -26.70 -12.39 2.33
CA PRO A 397 -26.67 -13.25 1.13
C PRO A 397 -25.29 -13.34 0.45
N ALA A 398 -24.35 -12.43 0.73
CA ALA A 398 -22.99 -12.46 0.20
C ALA A 398 -22.18 -13.68 0.72
N THR A 399 -22.38 -14.07 1.97
CA THR A 399 -21.69 -15.19 2.61
C THR A 399 -22.08 -16.55 2.02
N HIS A 400 -23.33 -16.70 1.54
CA HIS A 400 -23.82 -17.95 0.97
C HIS A 400 -23.28 -18.20 -0.45
N LEU A 401 -23.13 -17.13 -1.26
CA LEU A 401 -22.54 -17.26 -2.59
C LEU A 401 -21.04 -17.62 -2.53
N GLN A 402 -20.31 -17.04 -1.58
CA GLN A 402 -18.88 -17.32 -1.38
C GLN A 402 -18.65 -18.71 -0.76
N ARG A 403 -19.59 -19.19 0.07
CA ARG A 403 -19.62 -20.56 0.61
C ARG A 403 -19.88 -21.60 -0.48
N ALA A 404 -20.89 -21.38 -1.32
CA ALA A 404 -21.24 -22.28 -2.43
C ALA A 404 -20.15 -22.35 -3.52
N GLN A 405 -19.50 -21.22 -3.83
CA GLN A 405 -18.38 -21.20 -4.79
C GLN A 405 -17.13 -21.92 -4.24
N SER A 406 -16.93 -21.91 -2.92
CA SER A 406 -15.81 -22.60 -2.27
C SER A 406 -16.08 -24.10 -2.11
N GLU A 407 -17.33 -24.53 -1.90
CA GLU A 407 -17.68 -25.96 -1.85
C GLU A 407 -17.60 -26.64 -3.23
N LEU A 408 -17.97 -25.93 -4.31
CA LEU A 408 -17.95 -26.51 -5.66
C LEU A 408 -16.54 -26.70 -6.24
N MET A 409 -15.54 -25.93 -5.78
CA MET A 409 -14.16 -26.03 -6.30
C MET A 409 -13.31 -27.14 -5.67
N TYR A 410 -13.79 -27.83 -4.62
CA TYR A 410 -12.97 -28.74 -3.82
C TYR A 410 -13.53 -30.17 -3.68
N SER A 411 -14.55 -30.54 -4.46
CA SER A 411 -15.25 -31.83 -4.34
C SER A 411 -14.54 -33.04 -5.00
N ASP A 412 -13.34 -32.91 -5.59
CA ASP A 412 -12.79 -33.98 -6.46
C ASP A 412 -11.55 -34.74 -5.93
N TYR A 413 -11.27 -34.72 -4.63
CA TYR A 413 -10.27 -35.64 -4.05
C TYR A 413 -10.78 -36.27 -2.76
N GLY A 414 -11.29 -37.50 -2.88
CA GLY A 414 -11.85 -38.34 -1.80
C GLY A 414 -10.83 -38.84 -0.76
N SER A 415 -9.88 -38.00 -0.34
CA SER A 415 -9.02 -38.29 0.80
C SER A 415 -8.81 -36.98 1.56
N GLY A 416 -9.15 -36.95 2.86
CA GLY A 416 -8.96 -35.78 3.70
C GLY A 416 -7.53 -35.23 3.60
N PRO A 417 -7.30 -33.93 3.86
CA PRO A 417 -5.97 -33.36 3.76
C PRO A 417 -5.00 -34.09 4.70
N ARG A 418 -3.96 -34.69 4.11
CA ARG A 418 -2.95 -35.47 4.85
C ARG A 418 -2.09 -34.60 5.74
N VAL A 419 -1.86 -33.34 5.34
CA VAL A 419 -1.18 -32.34 6.16
C VAL A 419 -2.22 -31.60 7.01
N LYS A 420 -2.12 -31.77 8.33
CA LYS A 420 -3.00 -31.13 9.31
C LYS A 420 -2.19 -30.17 10.16
N LEU A 421 -2.72 -28.96 10.32
CA LEU A 421 -2.17 -27.99 11.26
C LEU A 421 -2.57 -28.39 12.68
N SER A 422 -1.66 -28.17 13.62
CA SER A 422 -1.94 -28.44 15.01
C SER A 422 -3.03 -27.53 15.57
N LEU A 423 -3.73 -27.98 16.62
CA LEU A 423 -4.85 -27.23 17.21
C LEU A 423 -4.40 -25.84 17.69
N SER A 424 -3.23 -25.75 18.31
CA SER A 424 -2.68 -24.49 18.82
C SER A 424 -2.35 -23.50 17.69
N ALA A 425 -1.91 -24.00 16.52
CA ALA A 425 -1.69 -23.15 15.35
C ALA A 425 -3.02 -22.66 14.78
N VAL A 426 -4.03 -23.53 14.68
CA VAL A 426 -5.38 -23.18 14.22
C VAL A 426 -6.00 -22.07 15.07
N VAL A 427 -5.97 -22.20 16.40
CA VAL A 427 -6.49 -21.15 17.30
C VAL A 427 -5.73 -19.82 17.15
N ARG A 428 -4.41 -19.88 16.91
CA ARG A 428 -3.60 -18.68 16.65
C ARG A 428 -3.99 -18.02 15.30
N PHE A 429 -4.27 -18.81 14.27
CA PHE A 429 -4.80 -18.31 12.99
C PHE A 429 -6.20 -17.70 13.14
N GLU A 430 -7.09 -18.28 13.96
CA GLU A 430 -8.41 -17.69 14.27
C GLU A 430 -8.25 -16.31 14.92
N ARG A 431 -7.40 -16.19 15.94
CA ARG A 431 -7.10 -14.90 16.58
C ARG A 431 -6.48 -13.89 15.61
N LEU A 432 -5.61 -14.36 14.72
CA LEU A 432 -5.01 -13.52 13.68
C LEU A 432 -6.07 -12.97 12.72
N LEU A 433 -7.04 -13.81 12.32
CA LEU A 433 -8.15 -13.39 11.47
C LEU A 433 -8.96 -12.27 12.11
N ASP A 434 -9.34 -12.44 13.38
CA ASP A 434 -10.07 -11.42 14.14
C ASP A 434 -9.26 -10.12 14.25
N ARG A 435 -7.95 -10.24 14.49
CA ARG A 435 -7.03 -9.10 14.59
C ARG A 435 -6.89 -8.34 13.27
N ILE A 436 -6.79 -9.04 12.14
CA ILE A 436 -6.77 -8.42 10.80
C ILE A 436 -8.08 -7.66 10.57
N LYS A 437 -9.23 -8.25 10.92
CA LYS A 437 -10.53 -7.60 10.75
C LYS A 437 -10.67 -6.36 11.63
N LEU A 438 -10.43 -6.51 12.93
CA LEU A 438 -10.71 -5.48 13.93
C LEU A 438 -9.69 -4.34 13.93
N TYR A 439 -8.41 -4.64 13.71
CA TYR A 439 -7.36 -3.61 13.80
C TYR A 439 -6.90 -3.14 12.43
N ALA A 440 -6.67 -4.07 11.49
CA ALA A 440 -6.14 -3.68 10.19
C ALA A 440 -7.21 -3.06 9.29
N LEU A 441 -8.27 -3.81 9.00
CA LEU A 441 -9.29 -3.40 8.04
C LEU A 441 -10.14 -2.24 8.57
N THR A 442 -10.53 -2.25 9.84
CA THR A 442 -11.30 -1.15 10.44
C THR A 442 -10.55 0.18 10.42
N GLU A 443 -9.27 0.23 10.82
CA GLU A 443 -8.49 1.48 10.81
C GLU A 443 -8.29 2.03 9.38
N ILE A 444 -8.04 1.14 8.41
CA ILE A 444 -7.92 1.53 7.00
C ILE A 444 -9.26 2.08 6.48
N GLU A 445 -10.39 1.48 6.87
CA GLU A 445 -11.73 1.96 6.51
C GLU A 445 -12.05 3.32 7.14
N GLU A 446 -11.64 3.57 8.37
CA GLU A 446 -11.76 4.87 9.00
C GLU A 446 -10.97 5.95 8.24
N CYS A 447 -9.72 5.66 7.85
CA CYS A 447 -8.91 6.57 7.05
C CYS A 447 -9.54 6.83 5.67
N LEU A 448 -10.15 5.82 5.04
CA LEU A 448 -10.86 5.99 3.77
C LEU A 448 -12.10 6.90 3.92
N LYS A 449 -12.86 6.73 5.00
CA LYS A 449 -14.00 7.61 5.33
C LYS A 449 -13.55 9.04 5.60
N GLU A 450 -12.46 9.21 6.35
CA GLU A 450 -11.87 10.53 6.61
C GLU A 450 -11.44 11.21 5.31
N LYS A 451 -10.77 10.48 4.41
CA LYS A 451 -10.42 10.97 3.07
C LYS A 451 -11.65 11.46 2.29
N GLU A 452 -12.78 10.75 2.32
CA GLU A 452 -14.01 11.19 1.65
C GLU A 452 -14.56 12.48 2.28
N SER A 453 -14.52 12.57 3.61
CA SER A 453 -14.90 13.78 4.34
C SER A 453 -14.02 14.98 3.97
N LEU A 454 -12.71 14.80 3.82
CA LEU A 454 -11.79 15.88 3.42
C LEU A 454 -12.04 16.38 2.00
N VAL A 455 -12.34 15.47 1.05
CA VAL A 455 -12.72 15.87 -0.31
C VAL A 455 -13.98 16.73 -0.28
N PHE A 456 -15.00 16.31 0.45
CA PHE A 456 -16.25 17.08 0.60
C PHE A 456 -16.01 18.44 1.27
N MET A 457 -15.20 18.47 2.33
CA MET A 457 -14.84 19.71 3.04
C MET A 457 -14.12 20.69 2.10
N ASN A 458 -13.18 20.24 1.27
CA ASN A 458 -12.46 21.10 0.33
C ASN A 458 -13.42 21.73 -0.68
N PHE A 459 -14.33 20.96 -1.30
CA PHE A 459 -15.33 21.52 -2.22
C PHE A 459 -16.21 22.58 -1.55
N ASN A 460 -16.62 22.36 -0.30
CA ASN A 460 -17.38 23.36 0.45
C ASN A 460 -16.56 24.63 0.72
N LEU A 461 -15.28 24.51 1.06
CA LEU A 461 -14.39 25.66 1.26
C LEU A 461 -14.14 26.43 -0.04
N VAL A 462 -13.98 25.75 -1.17
CA VAL A 462 -13.85 26.38 -2.49
C VAL A 462 -15.13 27.14 -2.83
N THR A 463 -16.30 26.52 -2.65
CA THR A 463 -17.60 27.15 -2.92
C THR A 463 -17.82 28.38 -2.06
N LEU A 464 -17.45 28.32 -0.77
CA LEU A 464 -17.53 29.45 0.14
C LEU A 464 -16.60 30.59 -0.30
N LYS A 465 -15.37 30.28 -0.72
CA LYS A 465 -14.42 31.28 -1.24
C LYS A 465 -14.93 31.94 -2.53
N GLU A 466 -15.50 31.18 -3.45
CA GLU A 466 -16.10 31.70 -4.68
C GLU A 466 -17.28 32.63 -4.35
N SER A 467 -18.17 32.23 -3.45
CA SER A 467 -19.28 33.06 -2.98
C SER A 467 -18.79 34.38 -2.38
N GLN A 468 -17.76 34.34 -1.52
CA GLN A 468 -17.14 35.55 -0.97
C GLN A 468 -16.46 36.42 -2.03
N ALA A 469 -15.81 35.81 -3.04
CA ALA A 469 -15.21 36.54 -4.13
C ALA A 469 -16.26 37.26 -4.98
N VAL A 470 -17.40 36.60 -5.25
CA VAL A 470 -18.56 37.18 -5.94
C VAL A 470 -19.19 38.29 -5.11
N GLU A 471 -19.32 38.13 -3.79
CA GLU A 471 -19.80 39.18 -2.90
C GLU A 471 -18.88 40.43 -2.97
N ARG A 472 -17.55 40.21 -2.93
CA ARG A 472 -16.56 41.29 -3.04
C ARG A 472 -16.59 41.96 -4.42
N LEU A 473 -16.74 41.20 -5.50
CA LEU A 473 -16.86 41.71 -6.86
C LEU A 473 -18.14 42.54 -7.00
N THR A 474 -19.26 42.02 -6.50
CA THR A 474 -20.55 42.72 -6.49
C THR A 474 -20.45 44.02 -5.69
N ARG A 475 -19.83 44.00 -4.51
CA ARG A 475 -19.57 45.20 -3.70
C ARG A 475 -18.71 46.23 -4.44
N THR A 476 -17.67 45.79 -5.14
CA THR A 476 -16.78 46.67 -5.92
C THR A 476 -17.52 47.27 -7.11
N THR A 477 -18.35 46.47 -7.79
CA THR A 477 -19.17 46.90 -8.93
C THR A 477 -20.22 47.92 -8.49
N ILE A 478 -20.89 47.69 -7.35
CA ILE A 478 -21.83 48.66 -6.76
C ILE A 478 -21.11 49.96 -6.41
N LEU A 479 -19.88 49.89 -5.87
CA LEU A 479 -19.08 51.09 -5.59
C LEU A 479 -18.74 51.84 -6.88
N LEU A 480 -18.30 51.14 -7.93
CA LEU A 480 -17.99 51.73 -9.23
C LEU A 480 -19.24 52.39 -9.85
N ALA A 481 -20.38 51.72 -9.81
CA ALA A 481 -21.65 52.27 -10.27
C ALA A 481 -22.00 53.56 -9.50
N LYS A 482 -21.85 53.57 -8.17
CA LYS A 482 -22.03 54.79 -7.37
C LYS A 482 -21.07 55.91 -7.79
N ALA A 483 -19.81 55.60 -8.10
CA ALA A 483 -18.87 56.59 -8.61
C ALA A 483 -19.32 57.15 -9.97
N THR A 484 -19.78 56.30 -10.89
CA THR A 484 -20.27 56.76 -12.20
C THR A 484 -21.49 57.69 -12.09
N ILE A 485 -22.40 57.44 -11.15
CA ILE A 485 -23.55 58.33 -10.87
C ILE A 485 -23.08 59.73 -10.43
N ILE A 486 -21.95 59.82 -9.72
CA ILE A 486 -21.36 61.11 -9.31
C ILE A 486 -20.64 61.79 -10.50
N PHE A 487 -19.85 61.02 -11.25
CA PHE A 487 -18.99 61.58 -12.29
C PHE A 487 -19.73 61.97 -13.57
N LEU A 488 -20.84 61.33 -13.90
CA LEU A 488 -21.56 61.57 -15.15
C LEU A 488 -22.16 63.00 -15.23
N PRO A 489 -22.89 63.51 -14.20
CA PRO A 489 -23.35 64.90 -14.20
C PRO A 489 -22.21 65.93 -14.20
N VAL A 490 -21.12 65.64 -13.49
CA VAL A 490 -19.92 66.51 -13.45
C VAL A 490 -19.23 66.56 -14.81
N SER A 491 -19.16 65.43 -15.50
CA SER A 491 -18.59 65.34 -16.86
C SER A 491 -19.46 66.09 -17.86
N LEU A 492 -20.79 65.96 -17.77
CA LEU A 492 -21.75 66.70 -18.61
C LEU A 492 -21.67 68.21 -18.35
N MET A 493 -21.58 68.63 -17.09
CA MET A 493 -21.37 70.03 -16.73
C MET A 493 -20.05 70.55 -17.31
N THR A 494 -18.98 69.78 -17.20
CA THR A 494 -17.66 70.17 -17.74
C THR A 494 -17.70 70.27 -19.26
N ALA A 495 -18.40 69.36 -19.95
CA ALA A 495 -18.62 69.42 -21.38
C ALA A 495 -19.45 70.65 -21.80
N TYR A 496 -20.51 70.99 -21.04
CA TYR A 496 -21.32 72.18 -21.29
C TYR A 496 -20.49 73.47 -21.28
N PHE A 497 -19.63 73.65 -20.28
CA PHE A 497 -18.72 74.81 -20.20
C PHE A 497 -17.56 74.75 -21.20
N SER A 498 -17.30 73.59 -21.83
CA SER A 498 -16.29 73.44 -22.88
C SER A 498 -16.79 73.87 -24.27
N ILE A 499 -18.10 74.04 -24.46
CA ILE A 499 -18.68 74.47 -25.74
C ILE A 499 -18.48 75.99 -25.91
N GLN A 500 -17.73 76.39 -26.94
CA GLN A 500 -17.49 77.79 -27.28
C GLN A 500 -18.57 78.29 -28.25
N LEU A 501 -19.66 78.86 -27.71
CA LEU A 501 -20.71 79.49 -28.52
C LEU A 501 -20.30 80.94 -28.87
N PRO A 502 -20.31 81.35 -30.16
CA PRO A 502 -20.04 82.73 -30.56
C PRO A 502 -21.15 83.64 -30.04
N GLY A 503 -20.85 84.44 -29.00
CA GLY A 503 -21.79 85.41 -28.42
C GLY A 503 -21.95 85.36 -26.89
N HIS A 504 -21.32 84.40 -26.19
CA HIS A 504 -21.49 84.22 -24.73
C HIS A 504 -20.18 84.30 -23.93
N ASN A 505 -19.22 85.13 -24.37
CA ASN A 505 -17.89 85.22 -23.74
C ASN A 505 -17.85 85.99 -22.40
N SER A 506 -18.97 86.53 -21.89
CA SER A 506 -18.99 87.31 -20.64
C SER A 506 -19.46 86.54 -19.39
N LEU A 507 -20.06 85.35 -19.53
CA LEU A 507 -20.61 84.58 -18.40
C LEU A 507 -19.72 83.42 -17.92
N ASN A 508 -18.72 83.03 -18.71
CA ASN A 508 -17.79 81.95 -18.41
C ASN A 508 -16.63 82.43 -17.52
N SER A 509 -16.96 82.95 -16.33
CA SER A 509 -15.96 83.27 -15.31
C SER A 509 -15.51 81.99 -14.59
N ILE A 510 -14.22 81.91 -14.27
CA ILE A 510 -13.66 80.77 -13.51
C ILE A 510 -14.40 80.56 -12.17
N LYS A 511 -14.94 81.64 -11.59
CA LYS A 511 -15.73 81.58 -10.35
C LYS A 511 -17.08 80.88 -10.56
N THR A 512 -17.73 81.11 -11.69
CA THR A 512 -19.04 80.50 -12.04
C THR A 512 -18.90 79.00 -12.30
N TYR A 513 -17.82 78.58 -12.96
CA TYR A 513 -17.50 77.16 -13.17
C TYR A 513 -17.38 76.40 -11.85
N TRP A 514 -16.54 76.89 -10.92
CA TRP A 514 -16.35 76.24 -9.62
C TRP A 514 -17.61 76.24 -8.74
N LEU A 515 -18.45 77.29 -8.84
CA LEU A 515 -19.74 77.33 -8.16
C LEU A 515 -20.71 76.28 -8.72
N CYS A 516 -20.86 76.21 -10.05
CA CYS A 516 -21.70 75.20 -10.71
C CYS A 516 -21.21 73.77 -10.42
N PHE A 517 -19.90 73.55 -10.45
CA PHE A 517 -19.29 72.28 -10.07
C PHE A 517 -19.66 71.88 -8.65
N LEU A 518 -19.55 72.81 -7.69
CA LEU A 518 -19.89 72.56 -6.29
C LEU A 518 -21.37 72.19 -6.14
N VAL A 519 -22.28 72.94 -6.79
CA VAL A 519 -23.72 72.69 -6.73
C VAL A 519 -24.07 71.32 -7.33
N VAL A 520 -23.55 71.01 -8.53
CA VAL A 520 -23.79 69.72 -9.20
C VAL A 520 -23.24 68.56 -8.37
N ALA A 521 -22.00 68.68 -7.85
CA ALA A 521 -21.39 67.65 -7.02
C ALA A 521 -22.19 67.39 -5.72
N LEU A 522 -22.63 68.45 -5.03
CA LEU A 522 -23.45 68.32 -3.82
C LEU A 522 -24.83 67.72 -4.11
N LEU A 523 -25.45 68.08 -5.24
CA LEU A 523 -26.75 67.54 -5.65
C LEU A 523 -26.63 66.05 -6.04
N SER A 524 -25.55 65.64 -6.71
CA SER A 524 -25.25 64.23 -6.99
C SER A 524 -24.98 63.41 -5.72
N ILE A 525 -24.27 63.97 -4.74
CA ILE A 525 -24.06 63.32 -3.43
C ILE A 525 -25.38 63.20 -2.67
N GLY A 526 -26.21 64.26 -2.66
CA GLY A 526 -27.53 64.27 -2.03
C GLY A 526 -28.47 63.23 -2.65
N PHE A 527 -28.46 63.11 -3.98
CA PHE A 527 -29.22 62.11 -4.71
C PHE A 527 -28.82 60.68 -4.33
N LEU A 528 -27.51 60.39 -4.25
CA LEU A 528 -27.02 59.09 -3.78
C LEU A 528 -27.42 58.78 -2.33
N PHE A 529 -27.43 59.80 -1.46
CA PHE A 529 -27.83 59.65 -0.07
C PHE A 529 -29.32 59.31 0.06
N ILE A 530 -30.18 60.04 -0.66
CA ILE A 530 -31.63 59.80 -0.69
C ILE A 530 -31.91 58.41 -1.25
N PHE A 531 -31.36 58.08 -2.43
CA PHE A 531 -31.53 56.76 -3.04
C PHE A 531 -31.03 55.65 -2.12
N GLY A 532 -29.89 55.82 -1.47
CA GLY A 532 -29.36 54.85 -0.51
C GLY A 532 -30.30 54.59 0.67
N ILE A 533 -30.96 55.62 1.18
CA ILE A 533 -31.98 55.48 2.25
C ILE A 533 -33.24 54.78 1.73
N THR A 534 -33.74 55.18 0.55
CA THR A 534 -35.04 54.68 0.06
C THR A 534 -34.97 53.22 -0.39
N THR A 535 -33.82 52.77 -0.92
CA THR A 535 -33.64 51.40 -1.42
C THR A 535 -33.08 50.41 -0.41
N HIS A 536 -32.98 50.78 0.88
CA HIS A 536 -32.46 49.94 1.96
C HIS A 536 -31.07 49.32 1.72
N THR A 537 -30.33 49.76 0.70
CA THR A 537 -29.01 49.22 0.30
C THR A 537 -27.87 49.76 1.17
N VAL A 538 -28.17 50.30 2.36
CA VAL A 538 -27.20 50.73 3.36
C VAL A 538 -26.67 49.51 4.14
N GLU A 539 -26.14 48.50 3.45
CA GLU A 539 -25.29 47.44 4.04
C GLU A 539 -23.84 47.93 4.18
N GLY A 540 -23.69 49.17 4.63
CA GLY A 540 -22.41 49.85 4.83
C GLY A 540 -21.93 49.91 6.28
N LYS A 541 -22.58 49.21 7.23
CA LYS A 541 -22.21 49.29 8.65
C LYS A 541 -20.77 48.83 8.95
N THR A 542 -20.17 47.96 8.13
CA THR A 542 -18.79 47.49 8.33
C THR A 542 -17.72 48.42 7.72
N ILE A 543 -17.99 49.06 6.58
CA ILE A 543 -17.03 49.96 5.91
C ILE A 543 -16.88 51.28 6.67
N TYR A 544 -18.00 51.84 7.17
CA TYR A 544 -17.93 53.08 7.97
C TYR A 544 -17.10 52.89 9.24
N LYS A 545 -17.14 51.72 9.90
CA LYS A 545 -16.31 51.45 11.09
C LYS A 545 -14.81 51.27 10.79
N SER A 546 -14.43 50.73 9.62
CA SER A 546 -13.03 50.51 9.27
C SER A 546 -12.32 51.79 8.81
N ILE A 547 -12.98 52.58 7.95
CA ILE A 547 -12.41 53.84 7.46
C ILE A 547 -12.37 54.90 8.57
N THR A 548 -13.40 54.98 9.41
CA THR A 548 -13.37 55.91 10.55
C THR A 548 -12.30 55.53 11.57
N ARG A 549 -12.05 54.24 11.84
CA ARG A 549 -10.92 53.82 12.70
C ARG A 549 -9.57 54.13 12.06
N MET A 550 -9.36 53.85 10.78
CA MET A 550 -8.10 54.14 10.08
C MET A 550 -7.80 55.64 10.05
N VAL A 551 -8.83 56.48 9.83
CA VAL A 551 -8.68 57.95 9.88
C VAL A 551 -8.46 58.44 11.31
N LEU A 552 -9.16 57.89 12.31
CA LEU A 552 -8.97 58.24 13.71
C LEU A 552 -7.56 57.87 14.21
N ASP A 553 -7.03 56.73 13.78
CA ASP A 553 -5.68 56.29 14.13
C ASP A 553 -4.61 57.13 13.42
N PHE A 554 -4.84 57.53 12.17
CA PHE A 554 -3.96 58.49 11.47
C PHE A 554 -3.94 59.86 12.14
N PHE A 555 -5.10 60.36 12.59
CA PHE A 555 -5.19 61.62 13.36
C PHE A 555 -4.55 61.50 14.75
N ARG A 556 -4.68 60.37 15.44
CA ARG A 556 -3.98 60.11 16.71
C ARG A 556 -2.46 60.05 16.54
N PHE A 557 -1.97 59.46 15.45
CA PHE A 557 -0.55 59.40 15.14
C PHE A 557 0.03 60.79 14.85
N ARG A 558 -0.74 61.66 14.18
CA ARG A 558 -0.35 63.05 13.90
C ARG A 558 -0.40 63.95 15.14
N SER A 559 -1.29 63.65 16.09
CA SER A 559 -1.37 64.35 17.39
C SER A 559 -0.19 64.03 18.30
N LYS A 560 0.31 62.77 18.30
CA LYS A 560 1.50 62.38 19.08
C LYS A 560 2.82 62.98 18.56
N ARG A 561 2.92 63.31 17.28
CA ARG A 561 4.11 63.97 16.69
C ARG A 561 4.21 65.48 16.97
N LYS A 562 3.19 66.11 17.57
CA LYS A 562 3.21 67.54 17.95
C LYS A 562 3.51 67.77 19.45
N LYS A 563 3.87 66.72 20.20
CA LYS A 563 4.16 66.79 21.64
C LYS A 563 5.56 66.30 22.03
N HIS A 564 6.49 66.25 21.08
CA HIS A 564 7.92 66.13 21.36
C HIS A 564 8.65 67.33 20.77
#